data_AF-A0A9E4BFM5-F1
#
_entry.id   AF-A0A9E4BFM5-F1
#
_cell.length_a   1.000
_cell.length_b   1.000
_cell.length_c   1.000
_cell.angle_alpha   90.00
_cell.angle_beta   90.00
_cell.angle_gamma   90.00
#
_symmetry.space_group_name_H-M   'P 1'
#
loop_
_entity.id
_entity.type
_entity.pdbx_description
1 polymer ?
#
loop_
_entity_poly.entity_id
_entity_poly.type
_entity_poly.pdbx_seq_one_letter_code
_entity_poly.pdbx_strand_id
1 'polypeptide(L)' 'MHDDKEIPKFDSYEEMAAFWDTHSLADYWDQTESVDFDFAPEARRQYLIGVDREVLARVQRLARTRGVSDNRSIKYGR' A
#
# COMPACT_ATOMS: atom_id res chain seq x y z
N MET A 1 -32.74 -7.44 -3.33
CA MET A 1 -32.20 -8.39 -4.32
C MET A 1 -30.69 -8.32 -4.14
N HIS A 2 -30.12 -9.19 -3.31
CA HIS A 2 -28.67 -9.37 -3.32
C HIS A 2 -28.44 -10.30 -4.52
N ASP A 3 -27.79 -9.79 -5.56
CA ASP A 3 -27.28 -10.66 -6.61
C ASP A 3 -26.30 -11.62 -5.93
N ASP A 4 -26.59 -12.93 -5.99
CA ASP A 4 -25.70 -14.02 -5.56
C ASP A 4 -24.46 -14.03 -6.47
N LYS A 5 -23.58 -13.04 -6.30
CA LYS A 5 -22.30 -12.97 -7.01
C LYS A 5 -21.30 -13.82 -6.26
N GLU A 6 -21.20 -15.11 -6.56
CA GLU A 6 -20.14 -15.96 -6.00
C GLU A 6 -18.77 -15.64 -6.64
N ILE A 7 -17.71 -15.66 -5.84
CA ILE A 7 -16.33 -15.57 -6.36
C ILE A 7 -16.02 -16.85 -7.17
N PRO A 8 -15.66 -16.75 -8.45
CA PRO A 8 -15.35 -17.93 -9.27
C PRO A 8 -14.05 -18.60 -8.82
N LYS A 9 -13.89 -19.89 -9.14
CA LYS A 9 -12.61 -20.59 -8.99
C LYS A 9 -11.67 -20.17 -10.11
N PHE A 10 -10.45 -19.81 -9.75
CA PHE A 10 -9.40 -19.43 -10.70
C PHE A 10 -8.40 -20.57 -10.87
N ASP A 11 -7.98 -20.83 -12.10
CA ASP A 11 -6.98 -21.86 -12.41
C ASP A 11 -5.54 -21.29 -12.38
N SER A 12 -5.40 -19.95 -12.35
CA SER A 12 -4.13 -19.22 -12.27
C SER A 12 -4.24 -17.90 -11.51
N TYR A 13 -3.11 -17.45 -10.95
CA TYR A 13 -3.00 -16.12 -10.33
C TYR A 13 -3.26 -14.98 -11.31
N GLU A 14 -2.91 -15.15 -12.60
CA GLU A 14 -3.13 -14.12 -13.62
C GLU A 14 -4.63 -13.92 -13.91
N GLU A 15 -5.41 -14.99 -13.93
CA GLU A 15 -6.87 -14.93 -14.14
C GLU A 15 -7.57 -14.24 -12.96
N MET A 16 -7.13 -14.55 -11.74
CA MET A 16 -7.62 -13.88 -10.54
C MET A 16 -7.31 -12.38 -10.57
N ALA A 17 -6.09 -11.99 -10.99
CA ALA A 17 -5.73 -10.58 -11.12
C ALA A 17 -6.60 -9.86 -12.17
N ALA A 18 -6.79 -10.46 -13.34
CA ALA A 18 -7.63 -9.90 -14.40
C ALA A 18 -9.10 -9.74 -13.97
N PHE A 19 -9.61 -10.65 -13.15
CA PHE A 19 -10.95 -10.52 -12.57
C PHE A 19 -11.04 -9.30 -11.64
N TRP A 20 -10.10 -9.13 -10.72
CA TRP A 20 -10.08 -8.00 -9.78
C TRP A 20 -9.73 -6.65 -10.41
N ASP A 21 -9.09 -6.62 -11.58
CA ASP A 21 -8.90 -5.39 -12.35
C ASP A 21 -10.24 -4.78 -12.83
N THR A 22 -11.27 -5.62 -12.97
CA THR A 22 -12.58 -5.22 -13.49
C THR A 22 -13.69 -5.24 -12.43
N HIS A 23 -13.49 -5.95 -11.32
CA HIS A 23 -14.49 -6.13 -10.26
C HIS A 23 -14.06 -5.42 -8.97
N SER A 24 -15.00 -4.71 -8.34
CA SER A 24 -14.76 -4.07 -7.04
C SER A 24 -14.75 -5.10 -5.93
N LEU A 25 -13.73 -5.06 -5.07
CA LEU A 25 -13.68 -5.89 -3.85
C LEU A 25 -14.89 -5.67 -2.93
N ALA A 26 -15.44 -4.46 -2.92
CA ALA A 26 -16.59 -4.12 -2.08
C ALA A 26 -17.84 -4.94 -2.42
N ASP A 27 -17.97 -5.41 -3.67
CA ASP A 27 -19.10 -6.21 -4.12
C ASP A 27 -19.09 -7.64 -3.56
N TYR A 28 -17.94 -8.07 -3.01
CA TYR A 28 -17.70 -9.42 -2.51
C TYR A 28 -17.29 -9.43 -1.03
N TRP A 29 -17.47 -8.31 -0.32
CA TRP A 29 -16.99 -8.14 1.07
C TRP A 29 -17.54 -9.20 2.03
N ASP A 30 -18.79 -9.61 1.84
CA ASP A 30 -19.46 -10.64 2.67
C ASP A 30 -18.89 -12.06 2.44
N GLN A 31 -18.09 -12.25 1.38
CA GLN A 31 -17.42 -13.53 1.04
C GLN A 31 -15.92 -13.52 1.35
N THR A 32 -15.36 -12.39 1.78
CA THR A 32 -13.94 -12.27 2.13
C THR A 32 -13.73 -12.38 3.63
N GLU A 33 -12.66 -13.06 4.03
CA GLU A 33 -12.26 -13.14 5.43
C GLU A 33 -11.29 -11.99 5.77
N SER A 34 -11.47 -11.40 6.95
CA SER A 34 -10.51 -10.43 7.49
C SER A 34 -9.23 -11.17 7.86
N VAL A 35 -8.12 -10.81 7.23
CA VAL A 35 -6.80 -11.33 7.57
C VAL A 35 -6.04 -10.27 8.33
N ASP A 36 -5.62 -10.60 9.55
CA ASP A 36 -4.63 -9.82 10.29
C ASP A 36 -3.26 -10.10 9.70
N PHE A 37 -2.58 -9.04 9.27
CA PHE A 37 -1.23 -9.13 8.75
C PHE A 37 -0.33 -8.14 9.48
N ASP A 38 0.77 -8.67 10.01
CA ASP A 38 1.77 -7.85 10.68
C ASP A 38 2.76 -7.30 9.66
N PHE A 39 2.75 -5.98 9.48
CA PHE A 39 3.88 -5.31 8.86
C PHE A 39 5.06 -5.35 9.82
N ALA A 40 6.05 -6.20 9.56
CA ALA A 40 7.31 -6.21 10.30
C ALA A 40 7.94 -4.80 10.28
N PRO A 41 7.95 -4.06 11.40
CA PRO A 41 8.47 -2.69 11.43
C PRO A 41 9.95 -2.64 11.05
N GLU A 42 10.68 -3.74 11.26
CA GLU A 42 12.09 -3.93 10.91
C GLU A 42 12.33 -3.98 9.39
N ALA A 43 11.29 -4.21 8.58
CA ALA A 43 11.39 -4.13 7.12
C ALA A 43 11.71 -2.69 6.65
N ARG A 44 11.46 -1.68 7.50
CA ARG A 44 11.75 -0.28 7.21
C ARG A 44 13.20 0.06 7.57
N ARG A 45 14.13 -0.18 6.64
CA ARG A 45 15.52 0.25 6.79
C ARG A 45 15.61 1.78 6.66
N GLN A 46 15.90 2.45 7.78
CA GLN A 46 16.23 3.87 7.80
C GLN A 46 17.75 4.05 7.79
N TYR A 47 18.26 4.78 6.81
CA TYR A 47 19.68 5.14 6.73
C TYR A 47 19.83 6.61 7.12
N LEU A 48 20.45 6.87 8.27
CA LEU A 48 20.83 8.22 8.68
C LEU A 48 22.18 8.56 8.05
N ILE A 49 22.15 9.38 7.00
CA ILE A 49 23.35 9.88 6.33
C ILE A 49 23.48 11.38 6.57
N GLY A 50 24.69 11.84 6.90
CA GLY A 50 25.01 13.26 6.90
C GLY A 50 25.04 13.77 5.48
N VAL A 51 24.12 14.66 5.12
CA VAL A 51 24.06 15.32 3.81
C VAL A 51 24.30 16.80 3.97
N ASP A 52 24.99 17.39 2.99
CA ASP A 52 25.12 18.83 2.89
C ASP A 52 23.74 19.50 2.75
N ARG A 53 23.63 20.72 3.29
CA ARG A 53 22.36 21.48 3.33
C ARG A 53 21.78 21.72 1.94
N GLU A 54 22.61 21.98 0.94
CA GLU A 54 22.14 22.24 -0.43
C GLU A 54 21.58 20.98 -1.08
N VAL A 55 22.24 19.84 -0.81
CA VAL A 55 21.81 18.52 -1.28
C VAL A 55 20.45 18.17 -0.68
N LEU A 56 20.29 18.33 0.63
CA LEU A 56 19.02 18.09 1.33
C LEU A 56 17.90 18.97 0.75
N ALA A 57 18.16 20.26 0.53
CA ALA A 57 17.17 21.18 -0.01
C ALA A 57 16.70 20.78 -1.42
N ARG A 58 17.60 20.23 -2.26
CA ARG A 58 17.25 19.75 -3.60
C ARG A 58 16.41 18.48 -3.55
N VAL A 59 16.76 17.53 -2.68
CA VAL A 59 16.00 16.29 -2.48
C VAL A 59 14.59 16.60 -1.99
N GLN A 60 14.45 17.50 -1.01
CA GLN A 60 13.14 17.91 -0.49
C GLN A 60 12.23 18.54 -1.54
N ARG A 61 12.78 19.37 -2.42
CA ARG A 61 12.00 19.94 -3.54
C ARG A 61 11.52 18.84 -4.48
N LEU A 62 12.40 17.92 -4.85
CA LEU A 62 12.06 16.80 -5.75
C LEU A 62 11.01 15.87 -5.13
N ALA A 63 11.14 15.57 -3.84
CA ALA A 63 10.21 14.74 -3.09
C ALA A 63 8.79 15.34 -3.09
N ARG A 64 8.68 16.65 -2.83
CA ARG A 64 7.40 17.40 -2.89
C ARG A 64 6.76 17.36 -4.28
N THR A 65 7.54 17.55 -5.34
CA THR A 65 7.03 17.47 -6.73
C THR A 65 6.51 16.08 -7.08
N ARG A 66 7.10 15.03 -6.50
CA ARG A 66 6.72 13.63 -6.75
C ARG A 66 5.66 13.08 -5.79
N GLY A 67 5.14 13.91 -4.87
CA GLY A 67 4.15 13.48 -3.88
C GLY A 67 4.68 12.50 -2.83
N VAL A 68 6.01 12.38 -2.69
CA VAL A 68 6.64 11.49 -1.72
C VAL A 68 7.15 12.34 -0.56
N SER A 69 6.70 12.10 0.66
CA SER A 69 7.20 12.83 1.84
C SER A 69 8.63 12.39 2.17
N ASP A 70 9.55 13.34 2.29
CA ASP A 70 10.98 13.12 2.65
C ASP A 70 11.15 12.42 4.01
N ASN A 71 10.17 12.54 4.91
CA ASN A 71 10.14 11.81 6.17
C ASN A 71 8.68 11.69 6.64
N ARG A 72 8.03 10.55 6.42
CA ARG A 72 6.70 10.28 7.02
C ARG A 72 6.90 10.04 8.52
N SER A 73 6.77 11.13 9.29
CA SER A 73 6.65 11.17 10.75
C SER A 73 5.61 10.15 11.21
N ILE A 74 6.05 9.12 11.94
CA ILE A 74 5.16 8.28 12.74
C ILE A 74 5.02 9.02 14.06
N LYS A 75 3.94 9.80 14.22
CA LYS A 75 3.58 10.35 15.52
C LYS A 75 3.08 9.19 16.38
N TYR A 76 3.90 8.71 17.31
CA TYR A 76 3.39 7.96 18.46
C TYR A 76 2.70 8.95 19.39
N GLY A 77 1.38 8.81 19.52
CA GLY A 77 0.63 9.40 20.63
C GLY A 77 0.90 8.57 21.89
N ARG A 78 1.43 9.23 22.91
CA ARG A 78 1.16 8.94 24.31
C ARG A 78 1.01 10.27 25.03
#